data_AF-A0A7K0ZW60-F1
#
_entry.id   AF-A0A7K0ZW60-F1
#
_cell.length_a   1.000
_cell.length_b   1.000
_cell.length_c   1.000
_cell.angle_alpha   90.00
_cell.angle_beta   90.00
_cell.angle_gamma   90.00
#
_symmetry.space_group_name_H-M   'P 1'
#
loop_
_entity.id
_entity.type
_entity.pdbx_description
1 polymer ?
#
loop_
_entity_poly.entity_id
_entity_poly.type
_entity_poly.pdbx_seq_one_letter_code
_entity_poly.pdbx_strand_id
1 'polypeptide(L)' 'MIFAHIDGTTVTNVIVADTIEVAAELAPAGQHAVDVTGVEAATGWEYDPATGAFIRPPDPVGGDDVEGGEG' A
#
# COMPACT_ATOMS: atom_id res chain seq x y z
N MET A 1 -12.31 9.20 -4.19
CA MET A 1 -11.72 8.74 -2.92
C MET A 1 -10.47 7.91 -3.23
N ILE A 2 -9.56 7.75 -2.27
CA ILE A 2 -8.33 6.97 -2.48
C ILE A 2 -8.49 5.65 -1.74
N PHE A 3 -8.18 4.55 -2.42
CA PHE A 3 -8.29 3.20 -1.88
C PHE A 3 -6.99 2.43 -2.05
N ALA A 4 -6.64 1.62 -1.06
CA ALA A 4 -5.54 0.68 -1.10
C ALA A 4 -6.05 -0.74 -1.34
N HIS A 5 -5.41 -1.49 -2.23
CA HIS A 5 -5.59 -2.94 -2.34
C HIS A 5 -4.62 -3.65 -1.41
N ILE A 6 -5.13 -4.60 -0.65
CA ILE A 6 -4.39 -5.27 0.43
C ILE A 6 -4.41 -6.78 0.22
N ASP A 7 -3.21 -7.35 0.17
CA ASP A 7 -2.97 -8.79 0.17
C ASP A 7 -2.49 -9.22 1.57
N GLY A 8 -3.37 -9.88 2.33
CA GLY A 8 -3.14 -10.17 3.74
C GLY A 8 -3.01 -8.88 4.57
N THR A 9 -1.77 -8.44 4.80
CA THR A 9 -1.42 -7.21 5.51
C THR A 9 -0.61 -6.24 4.66
N THR A 10 -0.34 -6.53 3.38
CA THR A 10 0.54 -5.70 2.53
C THR A 10 -0.28 -4.90 1.54
N VAL A 11 -0.05 -3.59 1.47
CA VAL A 11 -0.58 -2.73 0.41
C VAL A 11 0.12 -3.06 -0.91
N THR A 12 -0.61 -3.60 -1.87
CA THR A 12 -0.08 -3.99 -3.19
C THR A 12 -0.26 -2.90 -4.24
N ASN A 13 -1.29 -2.07 -4.08
CA ASN A 13 -1.64 -1.03 -5.04
C ASN A 13 -2.44 0.09 -4.36
N VAL A 14 -2.37 1.30 -4.92
CA VAL A 14 -3.18 2.45 -4.48
C VAL A 14 -3.89 3.03 -5.70
N ILE A 15 -5.21 3.11 -5.63
CA ILE A 15 -6.06 3.54 -6.73
C ILE A 15 -7.00 4.67 -6.30
N VAL A 16 -7.53 5.39 -7.29
CA VAL A 16 -8.59 6.37 -7.09
C VAL A 16 -9.88 5.77 -7.65
N ALA A 17 -10.95 5.77 -6.85
CA ALA A 17 -12.27 5.32 -7.27
C ALA A 17 -13.38 6.20 -6.68
N ASP A 18 -14.58 6.10 -7.26
CA ASP A 18 -15.77 6.81 -6.78
C ASP A 18 -16.36 6.20 -5.50
N THR A 19 -16.30 4.87 -5.34
CA THR A 19 -16.80 4.16 -4.15
C THR A 19 -15.90 2.97 -3.80
N ILE A 20 -16.06 2.45 -2.58
CA ILE A 20 -15.35 1.24 -2.12
C ILE A 20 -15.75 0.00 -2.92
N GLU A 21 -16.99 -0.07 -3.41
CA GLU A 21 -17.49 -1.17 -4.24
C GLU A 21 -16.72 -1.23 -5.57
N VAL A 22 -16.58 -0.08 -6.24
CA VAL A 22 -15.79 0.03 -7.48
C VAL A 22 -14.32 -0.33 -7.21
N ALA A 23 -13.77 0.13 -6.09
CA ALA A 23 -12.39 -0.21 -5.72
C ALA A 23 -12.22 -1.73 -5.46
N ALA A 24 -13.20 -2.38 -4.84
CA ALA A 24 -13.20 -3.81 -4.58
C ALA A 24 -13.38 -4.64 -5.86
N GLU A 25 -14.19 -4.19 -6.81
CA GLU A 25 -14.34 -4.84 -8.12
C GLU A 25 -13.04 -4.81 -8.95
N LEU A 26 -12.22 -3.78 -8.76
CA LEU A 26 -10.90 -3.66 -9.39
C LEU A 26 -9.79 -4.43 -8.64
N ALA A 27 -10.08 -4.98 -7.47
CA ALA A 27 -9.09 -5.69 -6.67
C ALA A 27 -8.74 -7.05 -7.30
N PRO A 28 -7.45 -7.43 -7.35
CA PRO A 28 -7.05 -8.78 -7.74
C PRO A 28 -7.69 -9.84 -6.83
N ALA A 29 -7.84 -11.06 -7.35
CA ALA A 29 -8.42 -12.16 -6.57
C ALA A 29 -7.63 -12.40 -5.27
N GLY A 30 -8.35 -12.44 -4.14
CA GLY A 30 -7.75 -12.61 -2.81
C GLY A 30 -7.37 -11.29 -2.12
N GLN A 31 -7.48 -10.15 -2.79
CA GLN A 31 -7.22 -8.84 -2.22
C GLN A 31 -8.53 -8.13 -1.84
N HIS A 32 -8.44 -7.20 -0.90
CA HIS A 32 -9.56 -6.34 -0.50
C HIS A 32 -9.18 -4.87 -0.61
N ALA A 33 -10.18 -4.03 -0.89
CA ALA A 33 -10.01 -2.58 -0.93
C ALA A 33 -10.26 -1.98 0.46
N VAL A 34 -9.47 -0.97 0.83
CA VAL A 34 -9.61 -0.19 2.07
C VAL A 34 -9.55 1.28 1.72
N ASP A 35 -10.45 2.10 2.30
CA ASP A 35 -10.38 3.56 2.15
C ASP A 35 -9.16 4.09 2.89
N VAL A 36 -8.35 4.86 2.17
CA VAL A 36 -7.14 5.51 2.69
C VAL A 36 -7.20 7.02 2.45
N THR A 37 -8.41 7.56 2.32
CA THR A 37 -8.60 8.98 2.04
C THR A 37 -8.10 9.79 3.24
N GLY A 38 -7.04 10.57 3.03
CA GLY A 38 -6.38 11.35 4.10
C GLY A 38 -5.30 10.59 4.87
N VAL A 39 -4.94 9.39 4.42
CA VAL A 39 -3.79 8.62 4.92
C VAL A 39 -2.70 8.61 3.84
N GLU A 40 -1.46 8.85 4.22
CA GLU A 40 -0.30 8.71 3.33
C GLU A 40 0.09 7.23 3.15
N ALA A 41 -0.84 6.39 2.70
CA ALA A 41 -0.54 4.99 2.39
C ALA A 41 0.10 4.86 1.01
N ALA A 42 1.11 4.00 0.88
CA ALA A 42 1.73 3.68 -0.40
C ALA A 42 1.91 2.17 -0.57
N THR A 43 2.19 1.73 -1.79
CA THR A 43 2.54 0.34 -2.06
C THR A 43 3.72 -0.11 -1.20
N GLY A 44 3.62 -1.32 -0.65
CA GLY A 44 4.59 -1.91 0.26
C GLY A 44 4.35 -1.57 1.75
N TRP A 45 3.38 -0.72 2.06
CA TRP A 45 3.02 -0.46 3.45
C TRP A 45 2.33 -1.65 4.11
N GLU A 46 2.57 -1.81 5.41
CA GLU A 46 1.86 -2.80 6.22
C GLU A 46 0.56 -2.20 6.79
N TYR A 47 -0.52 -2.94 6.64
CA TYR A 47 -1.86 -2.66 7.14
C TYR A 47 -2.25 -3.71 8.17
N ASP A 48 -2.67 -3.23 9.35
CA ASP A 48 -3.24 -4.05 10.40
C ASP A 48 -4.77 -4.09 10.27
N PRO A 49 -5.36 -5.23 9.85
CA PRO A 49 -6.81 -5.34 9.70
C PRO A 49 -7.56 -5.39 11.04
N ALA A 50 -6.89 -5.67 12.16
CA ALA A 50 -7.53 -5.72 13.48
C ALA A 50 -7.82 -4.32 14.03
N THR A 51 -6.96 -3.35 13.70
CA THR A 51 -7.03 -1.95 14.15
C THR A 51 -7.43 -0.98 13.04
N GLY A 52 -7.34 -1.40 11.76
CA GLY A 52 -7.59 -0.55 10.60
C GLY A 52 -6.49 0.48 10.38
N ALA A 53 -5.27 0.23 10.88
CA ALA A 53 -4.18 1.18 10.86
C ALA A 53 -3.05 0.77 9.90
N PHE A 54 -2.41 1.76 9.30
CA PHE A 54 -1.22 1.58 8.48
C PHE A 54 0.01 1.76 9.38
N ILE A 55 0.76 0.68 9.60
CA ILE A 55 1.73 0.56 10.71
C ILE A 55 3.17 0.82 10.28
N ARG A 56 3.53 0.53 9.03
CA ARG A 56 4.92 0.64 8.58
C ARG A 56 5.04 1.00 7.10
N PRO A 57 5.83 2.01 6.71
CA PRO A 57 6.30 2.13 5.33
C PRO A 57 7.18 0.92 4.99
N PRO A 58 7.28 0.48 3.72
CA PRO A 58 8.25 -0.55 3.35
C PRO A 58 9.63 -0.13 3.87
N ASP A 59 10.38 -1.09 4.44
CA ASP A 59 11.80 -0.86 4.75
C ASP A 59 12.41 -0.19 3.50
N PRO A 60 13.14 0.93 3.64
CA PRO A 60 13.79 1.53 2.49
C PRO A 60 14.58 0.39 1.84
N VAL A 61 14.24 0.06 0.59
CA VAL A 61 15.06 -0.86 -0.21
C VAL A 61 16.48 -0.36 -0.02
N GLY A 62 17.33 -1.18 0.61
CA GLY A 62 18.61 -0.78 1.15
C GLY A 62 19.29 0.22 0.23
N GLY A 63 19.43 1.45 0.70
CA GLY A 63 20.25 2.46 0.05
C GLY A 63 21.70 2.14 0.32
N ASP A 64 22.24 1.14 -0.37
CA ASP A 64 23.65 0.78 -0.56
C ASP A 64 23.58 -0.39 -1.57
N ASP A 65 23.94 -0.26 -2.85
CA ASP A 65 25.25 0.11 -3.38
C ASP A 65 25.13 1.06 -4.59
N VAL A 66 25.43 2.35 -4.38
CA VAL A 66 26.19 3.07 -5.41
C VAL A 66 27.60 3.20 -4.85
N GLU A 67 28.45 2.22 -5.18
CA GLU A 67 29.90 2.35 -5.06
C GLU A 67 30.34 3.47 -6.03
N GLY A 68 30.12 4.71 -5.61
CA GLY A 68 30.80 5.89 -6.12
C GLY A 68 32.22 5.90 -5.54
N GLY A 69 33.04 4.96 -5.97
CA GLY A 69 34.47 4.94 -5.75
C GLY A 69 35.19 5.55 -6.94
N GLU A 70 35.10 6.87 -7.13
CA GLU A 70 36.16 7.59 -7.82
C GLU A 70 37.33 7.76 -6.84
N GLY A 71 38.42 7.03 -7.08
CA GLY A 71 39.67 7.10 -6.32
C GLY A 71 40.82 6.47 -7.09
#